data_AF-K9CKQ5-F1
#
_entry.id   AF-K9CKQ5-F1
#
_cell.length_a   1.000
_cell.length_b   1.000
_cell.length_c   1.000
_cell.angle_alpha   90.00
_cell.angle_beta   90.00
_cell.angle_gamma   90.00
#
_symmetry.space_group_name_H-M   'P 1'
#
loop_
_entity.id
_entity.type
_entity.pdbx_description
1 polymer ?
#
loop_
_entity_poly.entity_id
_entity_poly.type
_entity_poly.pdbx_seq_one_letter_code
_entity_poly.pdbx_strand_id
1 'polypeptide(L)'
;MGFAVPVSPGHSLLLLNSYMRTDLLLGIHRHIHRMQNQDAPGSPIHHLADSIAHVVAAYDGINLFECIARNTLHIDPDFEFRHEPDYAHDIKLMKHHLRCLRRTIRDLACYD
;
A
#
# COMPACT_ATOMS: atom_id res chain seq x y z
N MET A 1 -8.73 -11.20 13.77
CA MET A 1 -8.98 -11.33 12.32
C MET A 1 -7.77 -10.77 11.57
N GLY A 2 -7.22 -11.50 10.59
CA GLY A 2 -6.04 -11.08 9.83
C GLY A 2 -6.38 -10.32 8.55
N PHE A 3 -5.37 -9.76 7.87
CA PHE A 3 -5.55 -9.15 6.55
C PHE A 3 -5.68 -10.22 5.46
N ALA A 4 -6.47 -9.93 4.42
CA ALA A 4 -6.58 -10.79 3.26
C ALA A 4 -5.22 -10.96 2.56
N VAL A 5 -4.93 -12.15 2.06
CA VAL A 5 -3.72 -12.41 1.27
C VAL A 5 -4.02 -12.09 -0.19
N PRO A 6 -3.34 -11.11 -0.82
CA PRO A 6 -3.55 -10.83 -2.23
C PRO A 6 -3.06 -12.00 -3.09
N VAL A 7 -3.81 -12.30 -4.15
CA VAL A 7 -3.48 -13.40 -5.10
C VAL A 7 -2.87 -12.88 -6.41
N SER A 8 -2.87 -11.56 -6.61
CA SER A 8 -2.26 -10.90 -7.76
C SER A 8 -1.91 -9.44 -7.40
N PRO A 9 -1.05 -8.76 -8.18
CA PRO A 9 -0.76 -7.34 -7.98
C PRO A 9 -2.00 -6.46 -8.05
N GLY A 10 -2.89 -6.74 -9.02
CA GLY A 10 -4.17 -6.05 -9.15
C GLY A 10 -5.09 -6.28 -7.94
N HIS A 11 -5.16 -7.50 -7.42
CA HIS A 11 -5.93 -7.78 -6.21
C HIS A 11 -5.35 -7.04 -5.00
N SER A 12 -4.02 -6.95 -4.88
CA SER A 12 -3.36 -6.16 -3.84
C SER A 12 -3.74 -4.69 -3.90
N LEU A 13 -3.68 -4.08 -5.09
CA LEU A 13 -4.03 -2.67 -5.26
C LEU A 13 -5.52 -2.42 -4.97
N LEU A 14 -6.41 -3.33 -5.40
CA LEU A 14 -7.83 -3.28 -5.09
C LEU A 14 -8.07 -3.29 -3.57
N LEU A 15 -7.45 -4.22 -2.85
CA LEU A 15 -7.59 -4.32 -1.39
C LEU A 15 -7.07 -3.07 -0.69
N LEU A 16 -5.92 -2.52 -1.11
CA LEU A 16 -5.41 -1.27 -0.57
C LEU A 16 -6.37 -0.10 -0.84
N ASN A 17 -6.92 -0.01 -2.06
CA ASN A 17 -7.90 1.02 -2.41
C ASN A 17 -9.16 0.95 -1.54
N SER A 18 -9.67 -0.25 -1.29
CA SER A 18 -10.91 -0.45 -0.55
C SER A 18 -10.74 -0.30 0.97
N TYR A 19 -9.61 -0.72 1.54
CA TYR A 19 -9.46 -0.90 2.98
C TYR A 19 -8.44 0.02 3.66
N MET A 20 -7.65 0.80 2.91
CA MET A 20 -6.84 1.85 3.53
C MET A 20 -7.75 2.96 4.04
N ARG A 21 -7.56 3.32 5.31
CA ARG A 21 -8.38 4.31 6.02
C ARG A 21 -7.82 5.72 5.90
N THR A 22 -6.56 5.85 5.52
CA THR A 22 -5.80 7.09 5.45
C THR A 22 -5.49 7.50 4.02
N ASP A 23 -5.23 8.78 3.81
CA ASP A 23 -4.80 9.33 2.53
C ASP A 23 -3.36 8.94 2.13
N LEU A 24 -2.65 8.15 2.94
CA LEU A 24 -1.37 7.53 2.58
C LEU A 24 -1.45 6.72 1.27
N LEU A 25 -2.63 6.21 0.93
CA LEU A 25 -2.92 5.56 -0.34
C LEU A 25 -2.56 6.46 -1.54
N LEU A 26 -2.75 7.78 -1.44
CA LEU A 26 -2.36 8.74 -2.48
C LEU A 26 -0.85 8.75 -2.70
N GLY A 27 -0.06 8.52 -1.65
CA GLY A 27 1.39 8.38 -1.76
C GLY A 27 1.79 7.21 -2.64
N ILE A 28 1.09 6.07 -2.50
CA ILE A 28 1.31 4.88 -3.34
C ILE A 28 0.98 5.20 -4.79
N HIS A 29 -0.21 5.74 -5.07
CA HIS A 29 -0.62 6.08 -6.44
C HIS A 29 0.29 7.10 -7.10
N ARG A 30 0.67 8.18 -6.39
CA ARG A 30 1.61 9.19 -6.90
C ARG A 30 2.96 8.58 -7.26
N HIS A 31 3.46 7.66 -6.44
CA HIS A 31 4.74 7.00 -6.71
C HIS A 31 4.64 6.06 -7.91
N ILE A 32 3.57 5.27 -8.03
CA ILE A 32 3.31 4.42 -9.21
C ILE A 32 3.27 5.26 -10.49
N HIS A 33 2.49 6.34 -10.51
CA HIS A 33 2.41 7.24 -11.66
C HIS A 33 3.76 7.88 -12.00
N ARG A 34 4.57 8.23 -11.00
CA ARG A 34 5.92 8.75 -11.23
C ARG A 34 6.81 7.71 -11.91
N MET A 35 6.80 6.46 -11.45
CA MET A 35 7.59 5.38 -12.04
C MET A 35 7.17 5.10 -13.49
N GLN A 36 5.85 5.13 -13.77
CA GLN A 36 5.32 4.99 -15.12
C GLN A 36 5.76 6.14 -16.04
N ASN A 37 5.66 7.38 -15.58
CA ASN A 37 6.06 8.55 -16.37
C ASN A 37 7.58 8.63 -16.64
N GLN A 38 8.38 7.91 -15.86
CA GLN A 38 9.84 7.86 -15.98
C GLN A 38 10.33 6.62 -16.74
N ASP A 39 9.43 5.81 -17.30
CA ASP A 39 9.75 4.51 -17.90
C ASP A 39 10.66 3.66 -17.00
N ALA A 40 10.42 3.72 -15.68
CA ALA A 40 11.27 3.03 -14.71
C ALA A 40 11.23 1.51 -14.98
N PRO A 41 12.40 0.84 -15.00
CA PRO A 41 12.44 -0.60 -15.26
C PRO A 41 11.67 -1.36 -14.18
N GLY A 42 11.12 -2.52 -14.57
CA GLY A 42 10.38 -3.40 -13.67
C GLY A 42 8.96 -3.66 -14.16
N SER A 43 8.43 -4.83 -13.79
CA SER A 43 7.04 -5.18 -14.08
C SER A 43 6.08 -4.49 -13.08
N PRO A 44 4.76 -4.44 -13.37
CA PRO A 44 3.80 -3.75 -12.51
C PRO A 44 3.80 -4.21 -11.04
N ILE A 45 4.16 -5.48 -10.76
CA ILE A 45 4.31 -5.98 -9.39
C ILE A 45 5.49 -5.34 -8.65
N HIS A 46 6.60 -5.07 -9.36
CA HIS A 46 7.76 -4.39 -8.80
C HIS A 46 7.43 -2.93 -8.48
N HIS A 47 6.81 -2.21 -9.44
CA HIS A 47 6.39 -0.82 -9.22
C HIS A 47 5.43 -0.68 -8.03
N LEU A 48 4.47 -1.62 -7.89
CA LEU A 48 3.57 -1.63 -6.73
C LEU A 48 4.33 -1.90 -5.43
N ALA A 49 5.20 -2.91 -5.39
CA ALA A 49 5.99 -3.24 -4.20
C ALA A 49 6.91 -2.09 -3.77
N ASP A 50 7.60 -1.46 -4.73
CA ASP A 50 8.49 -0.33 -4.48
C ASP A 50 7.73 0.91 -4.01
N SER A 51 6.54 1.16 -4.57
CA SER A 51 5.68 2.27 -4.15
C SER A 51 5.15 2.08 -2.72
N ILE A 52 4.75 0.86 -2.37
CA ILE A 52 4.37 0.55 -0.99
C ILE A 52 5.59 0.68 -0.05
N ALA A 53 6.75 0.18 -0.45
CA ALA A 53 7.97 0.28 0.35
C ALA A 53 8.39 1.74 0.57
N HIS A 54 8.27 2.59 -0.45
CA HIS A 54 8.56 4.02 -0.38
C HIS A 54 7.67 4.71 0.66
N VAL A 55 6.36 4.47 0.62
CA VAL A 55 5.42 5.04 1.60
C VAL A 55 5.69 4.48 3.00
N VAL A 56 5.86 3.17 3.16
CA VAL A 56 6.17 2.58 4.48
C VAL A 56 7.45 3.19 5.06
N ALA A 57 8.52 3.31 4.28
CA ALA A 57 9.78 3.90 4.75
C ALA A 57 9.65 5.38 5.14
N ALA A 58 8.75 6.12 4.50
CA ALA A 58 8.54 7.54 4.78
C ALA A 58 7.67 7.82 6.01
N TYR A 59 6.88 6.85 6.48
CA TYR A 59 5.86 7.07 7.52
C TYR A 59 6.02 6.13 8.73
N ASP A 60 6.51 4.91 8.54
CA ASP A 60 6.67 3.96 9.64
C ASP A 60 7.63 4.49 10.72
N GLY A 61 7.13 4.64 11.95
CA GLY A 61 7.91 5.10 13.11
C GLY A 61 8.12 6.62 13.24
N ILE A 62 7.60 7.44 12.32
CA ILE A 62 7.80 8.91 12.35
C ILE A 62 6.69 9.65 13.14
N ASN A 63 5.66 8.94 13.64
CA ASN A 63 4.56 9.50 14.44
C ASN A 63 3.85 10.73 13.80
N LEU A 64 3.76 10.79 12.47
CA LEU A 64 3.13 11.90 11.73
C LEU A 64 1.61 11.72 11.54
N PHE A 65 0.94 10.95 12.38
CA PHE A 65 -0.47 10.59 12.21
C PHE A 65 -1.42 11.81 12.22
N GLU A 66 -1.03 12.92 12.84
CA GLU A 66 -1.82 14.16 12.87
C GLU A 66 -1.89 14.87 11.50
N CYS A 67 -0.91 14.64 10.63
CA CYS A 67 -0.86 15.23 9.29
C CYS A 67 -1.59 14.39 8.24
N ILE A 68 -2.15 13.25 8.65
CA ILE A 68 -2.78 12.27 7.76
C ILE A 68 -4.28 12.43 7.81
N ALA A 69 -4.90 12.49 6.63
CA ALA A 69 -6.33 12.67 6.48
C ALA A 69 -7.05 11.34 6.24
N ARG A 70 -8.37 11.39 6.39
CA ARG A 70 -9.26 10.29 6.06
C ARG A 70 -9.21 9.97 4.57
N ASN A 71 -9.16 8.68 4.21
CA ASN A 71 -9.40 8.22 2.84
C ASN A 71 -10.89 8.38 2.49
N THR A 72 -11.19 9.28 1.56
CA THR A 72 -12.56 9.54 1.08
C THR A 72 -13.08 8.44 0.14
N LEU A 73 -12.23 7.52 -0.30
CA LEU A 73 -12.57 6.42 -1.20
C LEU A 73 -12.64 5.06 -0.47
N HIS A 74 -12.60 5.06 0.86
CA HIS A 74 -12.74 3.85 1.66
C HIS A 74 -14.09 3.19 1.40
N ILE A 75 -14.14 1.85 1.42
CA ILE A 75 -15.35 1.06 1.08
C ILE A 75 -16.53 1.35 2.01
N ASP A 76 -16.25 1.68 3.26
CA ASP A 76 -17.22 2.19 4.23
C ASP A 76 -17.09 3.73 4.25
N PRO A 77 -18.06 4.48 3.72
CA PRO A 77 -18.04 5.95 3.70
C PRO A 77 -18.49 6.58 5.02
N ASP A 78 -18.85 5.80 6.04
CA ASP A 78 -19.32 6.31 7.34
C ASP A 78 -18.41 5.87 8.51
N PHE A 79 -17.30 5.18 8.23
CA PHE A 79 -16.38 4.74 9.28
C PHE A 79 -15.86 5.92 10.13
N GLU A 80 -15.81 5.70 11.45
CA GLU A 80 -15.23 6.66 12.38
C GLU A 80 -13.70 6.69 12.21
N PHE A 81 -13.21 7.79 11.63
CA PHE A 81 -11.78 7.99 11.43
C PHE A 81 -11.10 8.41 12.73
N ARG A 82 -10.06 7.66 13.11
CA ARG A 82 -9.22 7.93 14.29
C ARG A 82 -7.77 7.94 13.84
N HIS A 83 -7.16 9.12 13.85
CA HIS A 83 -5.82 9.38 13.30
C HIS A 83 -4.78 8.29 13.65
N GLU A 84 -4.45 8.12 14.92
CA GLU A 84 -3.39 7.19 15.33
C GLU A 84 -3.73 5.70 15.09
N PRO A 85 -4.92 5.19 15.50
CA PRO A 85 -5.28 3.79 15.23
C PRO A 85 -5.34 3.45 13.74
N ASP A 86 -5.89 4.34 12.91
CA ASP A 86 -6.06 4.10 11.48
C ASP A 86 -4.74 4.24 10.73
N TYR A 87 -3.88 5.16 11.16
CA TYR A 87 -2.51 5.24 10.70
C TYR A 87 -1.73 3.94 10.97
N ALA A 88 -1.75 3.46 12.22
CA ALA A 88 -1.07 2.22 12.61
C ALA A 88 -1.64 1.01 11.86
N HIS A 89 -2.96 0.97 11.66
CA HIS A 89 -3.63 -0.03 10.85
C HIS A 89 -3.09 -0.04 9.42
N ASP A 90 -3.05 1.11 8.76
CA ASP A 90 -2.66 1.23 7.36
C ASP A 90 -1.17 0.91 7.14
N ILE A 91 -0.30 1.32 8.05
CA ILE A 91 1.11 0.91 8.04
C ILE A 91 1.22 -0.63 8.14
N LYS A 92 0.46 -1.26 9.03
CA LYS A 92 0.44 -2.72 9.17
C LYS A 92 -0.10 -3.40 7.91
N LEU A 93 -1.14 -2.85 7.30
CA LEU A 93 -1.75 -3.35 6.05
C LEU A 93 -0.74 -3.26 4.90
N MET A 94 -0.12 -2.11 4.69
CA MET A 94 0.92 -1.92 3.68
C MET A 94 2.09 -2.89 3.86
N LYS A 95 2.61 -3.06 5.09
CA LYS A 95 3.66 -4.06 5.38
C LYS A 95 3.22 -5.49 5.07
N HIS A 96 1.97 -5.84 5.33
CA HIS A 96 1.41 -7.15 4.96
C HIS A 96 1.42 -7.35 3.44
N HIS A 97 0.87 -6.40 2.69
CA HIS A 97 0.85 -6.45 1.22
C HIS A 97 2.26 -6.48 0.63
N LEU A 98 3.20 -5.68 1.16
CA LEU A 98 4.60 -5.67 0.72
C LEU A 98 5.26 -7.04 0.88
N ARG A 99 5.03 -7.73 2.01
CA ARG A 99 5.55 -9.09 2.24
C ARG A 99 4.98 -10.08 1.23
N CYS A 100 3.67 -10.02 0.96
CA CYS A 100 3.03 -10.89 -0.02
C CYS A 100 3.57 -10.66 -1.44
N LEU A 101 3.68 -9.40 -1.89
CA LEU A 101 4.20 -9.06 -3.21
C LEU A 101 5.66 -9.49 -3.37
N ARG A 102 6.51 -9.24 -2.37
CA ARG A 102 7.93 -9.69 -2.38
C ARG A 102 8.07 -11.20 -2.42
N ARG A 103 7.17 -11.94 -1.79
CA ARG A 103 7.12 -13.40 -1.89
C ARG A 103 6.79 -13.81 -3.32
N THR A 104 5.72 -13.25 -3.91
CA THR A 104 5.35 -13.55 -5.30
C THR A 104 6.46 -13.23 -6.29
N ILE A 105 7.14 -12.08 -6.15
CA ILE A 105 8.29 -11.72 -7.00
C ILE A 105 9.39 -12.78 -6.92
N ARG A 106 9.74 -13.21 -5.71
CA ARG A 106 10.76 -14.24 -5.49
C ARG A 106 10.34 -15.58 -6.09
N ASP A 107 9.09 -15.98 -5.87
CA ASP A 107 8.56 -17.23 -6.39
C ASP A 107 8.63 -17.22 -7.92
N LEU A 108 8.27 -16.11 -8.57
CA LEU A 108 8.39 -15.94 -10.04
C LEU A 108 9.84 -16.02 -10.54
N ALA A 109 10.78 -15.38 -9.84
CA ALA A 109 12.20 -15.41 -10.22
C ALA A 109 12.85 -16.80 -10.10
N CYS A 110 12.23 -17.74 -9.37
CA CYS A 110 12.68 -19.14 -9.30
C CYS A 110 12.18 -20.00 -10.47
N TYR A 111 11.28 -19.47 -11.31
CA TYR A 111 10.76 -20.16 -12.51
C TYR A 111 11.44 -19.69 -13.81
N ASP A 112 12.32 -18.69 -13.74
CA ASP A 112 13.17 -18.19 -14.83
C ASP A 112 14.58 -18.80 -14.76
#